data_AF-A0A965YQ69-F1
#
_entry.id   AF-A0A965YQ69-F1
#
_cell.length_a   1.000
_cell.length_b   1.000
_cell.length_c   1.000
_cell.angle_alpha   90.00
_cell.angle_beta   90.00
_cell.angle_gamma   90.00
#
_symmetry.space_group_name_H-M   'P 1'
#
loop_
_entity.id
_entity.type
_entity.pdbx_description
1 polymer ?
#
loop_
_entity_poly.entity_id
_entity_poly.type
_entity_poly.pdbx_seq_one_letter_code
_entity_poly.pdbx_strand_id
1 'polypeptide(L)'
;MREKNYDNKGFSLVELIIVVAIMAILIGIIAPSFTHYIDKSKRATCATNCHSLKVDLSSSYAEGTLSDEDISKISLSPDNDYTYEGSNCTCPSGGTIYATSTNGAIEVRCTYHDDGQPNTGGTGTASWTNETMQNIVAAIKSKGVTKIDSTAVAGTDTAKNAALAALADAGIDLNALGATSWRVWVDNGKMVFEWTTADISTLSPGAKVPVIRYRPEGNFAGYSVWEEHVSLSQTKDYNVLQVGSKQYSATSSQQEKQDIDKMIAIYNQNCGTYPPLN
;
A
#
# COMPACT_ATOMS: atom_id res chain seq x y z
N MET A 1 -45.24 49.26 27.03
CA MET A 1 -44.83 47.85 26.84
C MET A 1 -43.82 47.81 25.71
N ARG A 2 -42.65 47.17 25.91
CA ARG A 2 -41.56 47.16 24.93
C ARG A 2 -41.61 45.80 24.23
N GLU A 3 -42.06 45.76 22.97
CA GLU A 3 -42.14 44.53 22.19
C GLU A 3 -40.72 44.10 21.76
N LYS A 4 -40.33 42.89 22.17
CA LYS A 4 -39.11 42.22 21.69
C LYS A 4 -39.47 41.48 20.41
N ASN A 5 -39.05 42.02 19.26
CA ASN A 5 -39.07 41.29 18.00
C ASN A 5 -37.98 40.21 18.03
N TYR A 6 -38.41 38.95 18.08
CA TYR A 6 -37.55 37.80 17.86
C TYR A 6 -37.42 37.58 16.36
N ASP A 7 -36.32 38.07 15.79
CA ASP A 7 -35.96 37.86 14.40
C ASP A 7 -35.49 36.40 14.24
N ASN A 8 -36.45 35.49 14.10
CA ASN A 8 -36.19 34.08 13.85
C ASN A 8 -35.72 33.90 12.39
N LYS A 9 -34.45 34.22 12.15
CA LYS A 9 -33.74 33.83 10.93
C LYS A 9 -33.48 32.33 10.96
N GLY A 10 -34.52 31.54 10.71
CA GLY A 10 -34.40 30.12 10.44
C GLY A 10 -33.64 29.90 9.12
N PHE A 11 -32.80 28.86 9.10
CA PHE A 11 -32.10 28.41 7.90
C PHE A 11 -33.09 28.28 6.73
N SER A 12 -32.78 28.90 5.59
CA SER A 12 -33.61 28.74 4.39
C SER A 12 -33.49 27.29 3.89
N LEU A 13 -34.61 26.72 3.45
CA LEU A 13 -34.64 25.38 2.86
C LEU A 13 -33.68 25.27 1.66
N VAL A 14 -33.52 26.37 0.91
CA VAL A 14 -32.54 26.47 -0.18
C VAL A 14 -31.10 26.41 0.32
N GLU A 15 -30.79 27.09 1.43
CA GLU A 15 -29.45 27.08 2.01
C GLU A 15 -29.06 25.67 2.44
N LEU A 16 -30.00 24.90 3.00
CA LEU A 16 -29.75 23.52 3.39
C LEU A 16 -29.50 22.59 2.18
N ILE A 17 -30.25 22.75 1.09
CA ILE A 17 -30.11 21.92 -0.13
C ILE A 17 -28.73 22.13 -0.77
N ILE A 18 -28.24 23.37 -0.82
CA ILE A 18 -26.93 23.68 -1.38
C ILE A 18 -25.81 23.02 -0.55
N VAL A 19 -25.95 23.02 0.77
CA VAL A 19 -24.96 22.39 1.67
C VAL A 19 -24.87 20.88 1.44
N VAL A 20 -26.00 20.17 1.39
CA VAL A 20 -25.98 18.72 1.14
C VAL A 20 -25.48 18.37 -0.27
N ALA A 21 -25.74 19.23 -1.27
CA ALA A 21 -25.22 19.07 -2.62
C ALA A 21 -23.68 19.19 -2.65
N ILE A 22 -23.11 20.17 -1.96
CA ILE A 22 -21.65 20.32 -1.87
C ILE A 22 -21.04 19.17 -1.07
N MET A 23 -21.64 18.76 0.04
CA MET A 23 -21.17 17.60 0.82
C MET A 23 -21.13 16.32 -0.02
N ALA A 24 -22.14 16.07 -0.86
CA ALA A 24 -22.17 14.89 -1.74
C ALA A 24 -21.02 14.89 -2.76
N ILE A 25 -20.70 16.05 -3.35
CA ILE A 25 -19.58 16.18 -4.30
C ILE A 25 -18.24 15.93 -3.58
N LEU A 26 -18.06 16.48 -2.37
CA LEU A 26 -16.83 16.31 -1.60
C LEU A 26 -16.59 14.85 -1.19
N ILE A 27 -17.62 14.12 -0.75
CA ILE A 27 -17.51 12.69 -0.41
C ILE A 27 -17.09 11.87 -1.62
N GLY A 28 -17.59 12.19 -2.82
CA GLY A 28 -17.25 11.50 -4.06
C GLY A 28 -15.76 11.54 -4.42
N ILE A 29 -15.06 12.61 -4.07
CA ILE A 29 -13.62 12.77 -4.33
C ILE A 29 -12.78 12.08 -3.24
N ILE A 30 -13.24 12.10 -1.99
CA ILE A 30 -12.49 11.60 -0.82
C ILE A 30 -12.54 10.07 -0.70
N ALA A 31 -13.63 9.43 -1.14
CA ALA A 31 -13.86 8.00 -0.97
C ALA A 31 -12.69 7.08 -1.40
N PRO A 32 -12.07 7.22 -2.59
CA PRO A 32 -11.01 6.32 -3.03
C PRO A 32 -9.69 6.46 -2.26
N SER A 33 -9.35 7.66 -1.77
CA SER A 33 -8.16 7.86 -0.94
C SER A 33 -8.39 7.31 0.47
N PHE A 34 -9.59 7.49 1.01
CA PHE A 34 -9.91 7.14 2.41
C PHE A 34 -9.83 5.64 2.71
N THR A 35 -10.15 4.78 1.74
CA THR A 35 -10.05 3.32 1.91
C THR A 35 -8.62 2.86 2.17
N HIS A 36 -7.64 3.43 1.47
CA HIS A 36 -6.22 3.12 1.69
C HIS A 36 -5.76 3.51 3.11
N TYR A 37 -6.19 4.67 3.60
CA TYR A 37 -5.88 5.12 4.96
C TYR A 37 -6.49 4.24 6.04
N ILE A 38 -7.74 3.80 5.85
CA ILE A 38 -8.40 2.87 6.75
C ILE A 38 -7.61 1.56 6.83
N ASP A 39 -7.20 1.00 5.70
CA ASP A 39 -6.47 -0.27 5.68
C ASP A 39 -5.07 -0.15 6.31
N LYS A 40 -4.36 0.96 6.07
CA LYS A 40 -3.10 1.28 6.76
C LYS A 40 -3.30 1.39 8.28
N SER A 41 -4.37 2.05 8.72
CA SER A 41 -4.71 2.21 10.14
C SER A 41 -5.07 0.88 10.81
N LYS A 42 -5.89 0.05 10.17
CA LYS A 42 -6.27 -1.28 10.66
C LYS A 42 -5.06 -2.20 10.80
N ARG A 43 -4.14 -2.16 9.84
CA ARG A 43 -2.89 -2.93 9.85
C ARG A 43 -1.92 -2.46 10.94
N ALA A 44 -1.74 -1.15 11.11
CA ALA A 44 -0.94 -0.59 12.20
C ALA A 44 -1.49 -1.01 13.58
N THR A 45 -2.81 -0.92 13.75
CA THR A 45 -3.49 -1.36 14.98
C THR A 45 -3.28 -2.86 15.21
N CYS A 46 -3.40 -3.68 14.16
CA CYS A 46 -3.14 -5.12 14.24
C CYS A 46 -1.69 -5.43 14.64
N ALA A 47 -0.71 -4.69 14.09
CA ALA A 47 0.70 -4.86 14.42
C ALA A 47 0.99 -4.49 15.89
N THR A 48 0.40 -3.40 16.39
CA THR A 48 0.47 -3.04 17.81
C THR A 48 -0.10 -4.14 18.70
N ASN A 49 -1.28 -4.67 18.36
CA ASN A 49 -1.92 -5.75 19.10
C ASN A 49 -1.04 -7.02 19.14
N CYS A 50 -0.49 -7.44 17.99
CA CYS A 50 0.44 -8.58 17.92
C CYS A 50 1.71 -8.33 18.76
N HIS A 51 2.25 -7.11 18.74
CA HIS A 51 3.44 -6.76 19.50
C HIS A 51 3.21 -6.80 21.01
N SER A 52 2.12 -6.18 21.49
CA SER A 52 1.73 -6.23 22.89
C SER A 52 1.56 -7.68 23.37
N LEU A 53 0.85 -8.50 22.59
CA LEU A 53 0.69 -9.92 22.90
C LEU A 53 2.05 -10.65 22.98
N LYS A 54 2.98 -10.37 22.05
CA LYS A 54 4.31 -10.98 22.08
C LYS A 54 5.08 -10.62 23.34
N VAL A 55 5.03 -9.36 23.78
CA VAL A 55 5.72 -8.90 24.99
C VAL A 55 5.16 -9.62 26.21
N ASP A 56 3.83 -9.70 26.33
CA ASP A 56 3.17 -10.37 27.45
C ASP A 56 3.52 -11.87 27.49
N LEU A 57 3.43 -12.57 26.35
CA LEU A 57 3.78 -13.99 26.26
C LEU A 57 5.26 -14.25 26.57
N SER A 58 6.14 -13.33 26.16
CA SER A 58 7.58 -13.42 26.44
C SER A 58 7.86 -13.24 27.93
N SER A 59 7.16 -12.34 28.61
CA SER A 59 7.25 -12.18 30.06
C SER A 59 6.75 -13.43 30.79
N SER A 60 5.56 -13.92 30.43
CA SER A 60 4.96 -15.10 31.04
C SER A 60 5.78 -16.37 30.84
N TYR A 61 6.39 -16.55 29.66
CA TYR A 61 7.33 -17.64 29.40
C TYR A 61 8.60 -17.53 30.25
N ALA A 62 9.17 -16.32 30.39
CA ALA A 62 10.35 -16.09 31.22
C ALA A 62 10.08 -16.32 32.72
N GLU A 63 8.87 -16.05 33.18
CA GLU A 63 8.40 -16.36 34.54
C GLU A 63 8.07 -17.85 34.76
N GLY A 64 8.06 -18.65 33.68
CA GLY A 64 7.73 -20.08 33.74
C GLY A 64 6.23 -20.36 33.89
N THR A 65 5.38 -19.36 33.65
CA THR A 65 3.92 -19.50 33.75
C THR A 65 3.29 -20.10 32.49
N LEU A 66 3.98 -20.02 31.35
CA LEU A 66 3.58 -20.62 30.08
C LEU A 66 4.71 -21.49 29.53
N SER A 67 4.36 -22.66 29.00
CA SER A 67 5.24 -23.51 28.21
C SER A 67 5.11 -23.23 26.71
N ASP A 68 6.03 -23.81 25.91
CA ASP A 68 5.93 -23.78 24.45
C ASP A 68 4.58 -24.35 23.96
N GLU A 69 4.06 -25.38 24.63
CA GLU A 69 2.78 -26.01 24.29
C GLU A 69 1.59 -25.07 24.57
N ASP A 70 1.64 -24.31 25.67
CA ASP A 70 0.58 -23.36 26.03
C ASP A 70 0.52 -22.21 25.02
N ILE A 71 1.68 -21.68 24.62
CA ILE A 71 1.78 -20.60 23.63
C ILE A 71 1.25 -21.06 22.27
N SER A 72 1.56 -22.29 21.86
CA SER A 72 1.11 -22.84 20.57
C SER A 72 -0.42 -22.99 20.44
N LYS A 73 -1.14 -22.96 21.57
CA LYS A 73 -2.61 -23.05 21.61
C LYS A 73 -3.30 -21.67 21.53
N ILE A 74 -2.53 -20.58 21.59
CA ILE A 74 -3.09 -19.22 21.57
C ILE A 74 -3.51 -18.85 20.15
N SER A 75 -4.81 -18.64 19.98
CA SER A 75 -5.44 -18.24 18.73
C SER A 75 -6.67 -17.38 19.02
N LEU A 76 -6.58 -16.08 18.74
CA LEU A 76 -7.58 -15.05 18.96
C LEU A 76 -8.29 -14.78 17.64
N SER A 77 -9.48 -15.35 17.49
CA SER A 77 -10.35 -15.17 16.33
C SER A 77 -11.48 -14.19 16.66
N PRO A 78 -12.00 -13.42 15.69
CA PRO A 78 -13.25 -12.66 15.86
C PRO A 78 -14.44 -13.54 16.32
N ASP A 79 -14.38 -14.85 16.01
CA ASP A 79 -15.48 -15.80 16.18
C ASP A 79 -15.22 -16.89 17.24
N ASN A 80 -14.07 -16.89 17.95
CA ASN A 80 -13.74 -17.92 18.94
C ASN A 80 -13.64 -17.40 20.39
N ASP A 81 -13.83 -18.32 21.34
CA ASP A 81 -13.96 -18.13 22.78
C ASP A 81 -12.66 -18.45 23.56
N TYR A 82 -11.52 -18.67 22.89
CA TYR A 82 -10.25 -18.95 23.56
C TYR A 82 -9.52 -17.64 23.88
N THR A 83 -9.92 -17.01 24.97
CA THR A 83 -9.25 -15.83 25.52
C THR A 83 -8.05 -16.26 26.36
N TYR A 84 -6.84 -15.87 25.96
CA TYR A 84 -5.76 -15.72 26.95
C TYR A 84 -6.24 -14.65 27.95
N GLU A 85 -6.37 -15.01 29.22
CA GLU A 85 -7.04 -14.15 30.21
C GLU A 85 -6.42 -12.74 30.21
N GLY A 86 -7.24 -11.74 29.88
CA GLY A 86 -6.84 -10.33 29.87
C GLY A 86 -6.40 -9.74 28.53
N SER A 87 -6.27 -10.53 27.45
CA SER A 87 -5.88 -9.98 26.13
C SER A 87 -7.07 -9.82 25.17
N ASN A 88 -7.53 -8.56 25.00
CA ASN A 88 -8.49 -8.18 23.96
C ASN A 88 -7.79 -7.88 22.61
N CYS A 89 -6.85 -8.74 22.20
CA CYS A 89 -6.10 -8.53 20.97
C CYS A 89 -6.91 -9.05 19.77
N THR A 90 -7.49 -8.14 18.98
CA THR A 90 -8.28 -8.47 17.78
C THR A 90 -7.69 -7.83 16.52
N CYS A 91 -7.86 -8.46 15.37
CA CYS A 91 -7.56 -7.85 14.08
C CYS A 91 -8.75 -6.99 13.60
N PRO A 92 -8.58 -5.67 13.38
CA PRO A 92 -9.66 -4.81 12.86
C PRO A 92 -10.13 -5.15 11.43
N SER A 93 -9.38 -6.00 10.73
CA SER A 93 -9.69 -6.49 9.38
C SER A 93 -10.35 -7.88 9.39
N GLY A 94 -10.61 -8.46 10.57
CA GLY A 94 -11.25 -9.77 10.72
C GLY A 94 -10.30 -10.97 10.65
N GLY A 95 -8.98 -10.74 10.71
CA GLY A 95 -7.98 -11.82 10.82
C GLY A 95 -7.91 -12.45 12.21
N THR A 96 -7.37 -13.67 12.25
CA THR A 96 -7.06 -14.40 13.49
C THR A 96 -5.62 -14.10 13.90
N ILE A 97 -5.41 -13.68 15.15
CA ILE A 97 -4.07 -13.51 15.73
C ILE A 97 -3.68 -14.80 16.43
N TYR A 98 -2.53 -15.39 16.12
CA TYR A 98 -2.08 -16.64 16.75
C TYR A 98 -0.60 -16.55 17.15
N ALA A 99 -0.20 -17.37 18.10
CA ALA A 99 1.18 -17.42 18.58
C ALA A 99 1.81 -18.80 18.33
N THR A 100 3.12 -18.81 18.12
CA THR A 100 3.95 -20.01 18.09
C THR A 100 5.14 -19.82 19.01
N SER A 101 5.65 -20.92 19.56
CA SER A 101 6.89 -20.93 20.32
C SER A 101 7.75 -22.10 19.91
N THR A 102 9.07 -21.90 19.84
CA THR A 102 10.04 -22.97 19.59
C THR A 102 11.24 -22.76 20.50
N ASN A 103 11.37 -23.60 21.52
CA ASN A 103 12.45 -23.49 22.52
C ASN A 103 12.49 -22.08 23.16
N GLY A 104 11.34 -21.49 23.45
CA GLY A 104 11.21 -20.14 24.01
C GLY A 104 11.37 -18.98 23.03
N ALA A 105 11.58 -19.25 21.74
CA ALA A 105 11.48 -18.22 20.71
C ALA A 105 10.00 -18.03 20.32
N ILE A 106 9.41 -16.93 20.79
CA ILE A 106 7.98 -16.62 20.61
C ILE A 106 7.75 -15.74 19.37
N GLU A 107 6.78 -16.14 18.57
CA GLU A 107 6.30 -15.40 17.41
C GLU A 107 4.79 -15.21 17.48
N VAL A 108 4.31 -14.01 17.11
CA VAL A 108 2.89 -13.68 17.06
C VAL A 108 2.55 -13.17 15.67
N ARG A 109 1.54 -13.78 15.06
CA ARG A 109 1.18 -13.65 13.65
C ARG A 109 -0.31 -13.37 13.50
N CYS A 110 -0.71 -12.82 12.35
CA CYS A 110 -2.11 -12.53 12.03
C CYS A 110 -2.46 -13.07 10.64
N THR A 111 -3.49 -13.90 10.51
CA THR A 111 -3.85 -14.55 9.22
C THR A 111 -4.20 -13.58 8.09
N TYR A 112 -4.53 -12.32 8.40
CA TYR A 112 -4.91 -11.31 7.41
C TYR A 112 -3.78 -10.35 7.01
N HIS A 113 -2.83 -10.06 7.91
CA HIS A 113 -1.76 -9.08 7.67
C HIS A 113 -0.35 -9.67 7.67
N ASP A 114 -0.20 -10.97 7.97
CA ASP A 114 1.09 -11.65 7.98
C ASP A 114 1.52 -12.03 6.56
N ASP A 115 2.66 -11.50 6.13
CA ASP A 115 3.31 -11.73 4.83
C ASP A 115 4.52 -12.69 4.95
N GLY A 116 4.64 -13.41 6.07
CA GLY A 116 5.73 -14.36 6.31
C GLY A 116 6.90 -13.79 7.11
N GLN A 117 6.90 -12.49 7.45
CA GLN A 117 7.91 -11.88 8.32
C GLN A 117 7.45 -11.84 9.79
N PRO A 118 8.35 -12.02 10.78
CA PRO A 118 8.00 -11.81 12.18
C PRO A 118 7.50 -10.38 12.38
N ASN A 119 6.38 -10.22 13.09
CA ASN A 119 5.79 -8.93 13.45
C ASN A 119 6.73 -8.13 14.37
N THR A 120 7.77 -7.53 13.81
CA THR A 120 8.71 -6.63 14.47
C THR A 120 8.23 -5.20 14.29
N GLY A 121 7.04 -4.85 14.79
CA GLY A 121 6.54 -3.46 14.87
C GLY A 121 6.59 -2.65 13.56
N GLY A 122 6.72 -3.31 12.43
CA GLY A 122 6.79 -2.72 11.10
C GLY A 122 5.48 -2.96 10.38
N THR A 123 5.04 -1.95 9.64
CA THR A 123 3.90 -1.98 8.74
C THR A 123 4.05 -3.09 7.71
N GLY A 124 3.71 -4.33 8.06
CA GLY A 124 3.59 -5.41 7.09
C GLY A 124 2.37 -5.08 6.26
N THR A 125 2.53 -4.31 5.17
CA THR A 125 1.67 -4.15 3.98
C THR A 125 1.84 -5.38 3.07
N ALA A 126 1.12 -5.49 1.95
CA ALA A 126 1.74 -6.20 0.84
C ALA A 126 3.13 -5.53 0.66
N SER A 127 4.20 -6.30 0.84
CA SER A 127 5.55 -5.74 0.92
C SER A 127 6.21 -5.90 -0.44
N TRP A 128 6.95 -4.88 -0.86
CA TRP A 128 7.76 -4.90 -2.08
C TRP A 128 8.98 -5.83 -1.91
N THR A 129 8.74 -7.11 -1.65
CA THR A 129 9.80 -8.11 -1.50
C THR A 129 10.43 -8.44 -2.85
N ASN A 130 11.65 -8.99 -2.83
CA ASN A 130 12.29 -9.48 -4.05
C ASN A 130 11.45 -10.58 -4.74
N GLU A 131 10.77 -11.41 -3.97
CA GLU A 131 9.88 -12.45 -4.48
C GLU A 131 8.63 -11.84 -5.14
N THR A 132 7.96 -10.90 -4.48
CA THR A 132 6.83 -10.15 -5.04
C THR A 132 7.22 -9.48 -6.36
N MET A 133 8.40 -8.86 -6.42
CA MET A 133 8.90 -8.23 -7.64
C MET A 133 9.18 -9.22 -8.77
N GLN A 134 9.75 -10.38 -8.44
CA GLN A 134 9.96 -11.45 -9.42
C GLN A 134 8.62 -11.98 -9.94
N ASN A 135 7.61 -12.14 -9.06
CA ASN A 135 6.28 -12.60 -9.43
C ASN A 135 5.54 -11.58 -10.31
N ILE A 136 5.64 -10.27 -10.02
CA ILE A 136 5.12 -9.20 -10.88
C ILE A 136 5.72 -9.31 -12.29
N VAL A 137 7.06 -9.38 -12.36
CA VAL A 137 7.79 -9.45 -13.62
C VAL A 137 7.42 -10.72 -14.40
N ALA A 138 7.32 -11.86 -13.72
CA ALA A 138 6.96 -13.14 -14.32
C ALA A 138 5.51 -13.15 -14.86
N ALA A 139 4.56 -12.68 -14.06
CA ALA A 139 3.15 -12.59 -14.43
C ALA A 139 2.96 -11.73 -15.69
N ILE A 140 3.60 -10.57 -15.75
CA ILE A 140 3.49 -9.66 -16.90
C ILE A 140 4.24 -10.21 -18.12
N LYS A 141 5.44 -10.79 -17.95
CA LYS A 141 6.19 -11.48 -19.03
C LYS A 141 5.36 -12.59 -19.66
N SER A 142 4.62 -13.37 -18.85
CA SER A 142 3.81 -14.51 -19.33
C SER A 142 2.75 -14.12 -20.35
N LYS A 143 2.33 -12.84 -20.38
CA LYS A 143 1.31 -12.31 -21.29
C LYS A 143 1.90 -11.60 -22.51
N GLY A 144 3.22 -11.56 -22.67
CA GLY A 144 3.89 -10.94 -23.82
C GLY A 144 3.77 -9.41 -23.86
N VAL A 145 3.49 -8.77 -22.73
CA VAL A 145 3.33 -7.31 -22.66
C VAL A 145 4.70 -6.63 -22.69
N THR A 146 4.95 -5.80 -23.71
CA THR A 146 6.24 -5.11 -23.91
C THR A 146 6.21 -3.62 -23.56
N LYS A 147 5.02 -3.01 -23.51
CA LYS A 147 4.80 -1.63 -23.06
C LYS A 147 3.38 -1.45 -22.55
N ILE A 148 3.22 -0.89 -21.37
CA ILE A 148 1.93 -0.56 -20.77
C ILE A 148 2.08 0.48 -19.66
N ASP A 149 1.09 1.37 -19.54
CA ASP A 149 0.92 2.31 -18.44
C ASP A 149 -0.41 2.05 -17.74
N SER A 150 -0.45 2.17 -16.41
CA SER A 150 -1.62 1.87 -15.56
C SER A 150 -2.84 2.73 -15.87
N THR A 151 -2.62 3.92 -16.42
CA THR A 151 -3.61 4.91 -16.84
C THR A 151 -4.26 4.62 -18.18
N ALA A 152 -3.82 3.59 -18.90
CA ALA A 152 -4.55 3.12 -20.06
C ALA A 152 -6.00 2.80 -19.68
N VAL A 153 -6.97 3.22 -20.51
CA VAL A 153 -8.39 3.06 -20.21
C VAL A 153 -8.72 1.60 -19.91
N ALA A 154 -9.26 1.34 -18.72
CA ALA A 154 -9.63 -0.01 -18.29
C ALA A 154 -10.72 -0.57 -19.23
N GLY A 155 -10.60 -1.85 -19.62
CA GLY A 155 -11.60 -2.52 -20.45
C GLY A 155 -11.41 -2.38 -21.96
N THR A 156 -10.59 -1.45 -22.46
CA THR A 156 -10.32 -1.31 -23.91
C THR A 156 -8.91 -1.74 -24.30
N ASP A 157 -7.99 -1.82 -23.34
CA ASP A 157 -6.62 -2.28 -23.57
C ASP A 157 -6.47 -3.75 -23.18
N THR A 158 -6.49 -4.63 -24.18
CA THR A 158 -6.37 -6.08 -23.99
C THR A 158 -5.06 -6.47 -23.29
N ALA A 159 -3.96 -5.76 -23.55
CA ALA A 159 -2.68 -6.02 -22.89
C ALA A 159 -2.74 -5.66 -21.41
N LYS A 160 -3.43 -4.57 -21.06
CA LYS A 160 -3.69 -4.20 -19.66
C LYS A 160 -4.54 -5.22 -18.94
N ASN A 161 -5.65 -5.60 -19.54
CA ASN A 161 -6.56 -6.57 -18.92
C ASN A 161 -5.85 -7.92 -18.72
N ALA A 162 -5.03 -8.36 -19.69
CA ALA A 162 -4.24 -9.58 -19.55
C ALA A 162 -3.18 -9.49 -18.45
N ALA A 163 -2.47 -8.37 -18.33
CA ALA A 163 -1.48 -8.15 -17.28
C ALA A 163 -2.13 -8.12 -15.89
N LEU A 164 -3.25 -7.41 -15.72
CA LEU A 164 -4.00 -7.35 -14.47
C LEU A 164 -4.55 -8.71 -14.07
N ALA A 165 -5.09 -9.49 -15.01
CA ALA A 165 -5.54 -10.85 -14.75
C ALA A 165 -4.37 -11.74 -14.29
N ALA A 166 -3.21 -11.65 -14.93
CA ALA A 166 -2.03 -12.44 -14.54
C ALA A 166 -1.53 -12.09 -13.13
N LEU A 167 -1.59 -10.81 -12.76
CA LEU A 167 -1.23 -10.34 -11.42
C LEU A 167 -2.24 -10.85 -10.39
N ALA A 168 -3.54 -10.80 -10.69
CA ALA A 168 -4.59 -11.35 -9.84
C ALA A 168 -4.45 -12.87 -9.64
N ASP A 169 -4.16 -13.63 -10.72
CA ASP A 169 -3.89 -15.07 -10.65
C ASP A 169 -2.66 -15.39 -9.77
N ALA A 170 -1.68 -14.47 -9.72
CA ALA A 170 -0.51 -14.55 -8.86
C ALA A 170 -0.77 -14.03 -7.43
N GLY A 171 -2.00 -13.63 -7.09
CA GLY A 171 -2.36 -13.06 -5.79
C GLY A 171 -1.80 -11.65 -5.54
N ILE A 172 -1.48 -10.90 -6.59
CA ILE A 172 -0.82 -9.59 -6.51
C ILE A 172 -1.82 -8.48 -6.82
N ASP A 173 -2.05 -7.62 -5.82
CA ASP A 173 -2.75 -6.35 -6.00
C ASP A 173 -1.76 -5.18 -5.89
N LEU A 174 -1.50 -4.54 -7.04
CA LEU A 174 -0.58 -3.40 -7.13
C LEU A 174 -1.11 -2.17 -6.37
N ASN A 175 -2.42 -1.96 -6.29
CA ASN A 175 -2.98 -0.86 -5.52
C ASN A 175 -2.80 -1.11 -4.02
N ALA A 176 -2.97 -2.35 -3.57
CA ALA A 176 -2.70 -2.74 -2.19
C ALA A 176 -1.20 -2.61 -1.80
N LEU A 177 -0.30 -2.70 -2.80
CA LEU A 177 1.13 -2.42 -2.67
C LEU A 177 1.48 -0.91 -2.70
N GLY A 178 0.49 -0.03 -2.88
CA GLY A 178 0.70 1.42 -3.00
C GLY A 178 1.20 1.87 -4.38
N ALA A 179 1.12 1.03 -5.41
CA ALA A 179 1.39 1.42 -6.79
C ALA A 179 0.13 1.97 -7.48
N THR A 180 -0.29 3.17 -7.09
CA THR A 180 -1.43 3.89 -7.70
C THR A 180 -1.26 4.05 -9.20
N SER A 181 -0.05 4.41 -9.64
CA SER A 181 0.32 4.37 -11.07
C SER A 181 1.57 3.54 -11.29
N TRP A 182 1.61 2.85 -12.42
CA TRP A 182 2.72 1.97 -12.78
C TRP A 182 2.91 1.89 -14.29
N ARG A 183 4.13 1.54 -14.69
CA ARG A 183 4.49 1.33 -16.09
C ARG A 183 5.37 0.09 -16.22
N VAL A 184 5.15 -0.65 -17.30
CA VAL A 184 6.08 -1.68 -17.77
C VAL A 184 6.54 -1.32 -19.16
N TRP A 185 7.83 -1.47 -19.40
CA TRP A 185 8.40 -1.30 -20.74
C TRP A 185 9.66 -2.14 -20.90
N VAL A 186 10.15 -2.26 -22.13
CA VAL A 186 11.36 -3.00 -22.46
C VAL A 186 12.49 -2.03 -22.83
N ASP A 187 13.60 -2.09 -22.08
CA ASP A 187 14.85 -1.39 -22.34
C ASP A 187 15.90 -2.38 -22.86
N ASN A 188 16.35 -2.25 -24.10
CA ASN A 188 17.37 -3.14 -24.70
C ASN A 188 17.07 -4.64 -24.50
N GLY A 189 15.82 -5.04 -24.69
CA GLY A 189 15.36 -6.43 -24.52
C GLY A 189 15.11 -6.86 -23.07
N LYS A 190 15.28 -5.97 -22.09
CA LYS A 190 15.09 -6.27 -20.66
C LYS A 190 13.88 -5.53 -20.13
N MET A 191 13.04 -6.23 -19.36
CA MET A 191 11.88 -5.57 -18.76
C MET A 191 12.29 -4.58 -17.69
N VAL A 192 11.52 -3.49 -17.61
CA VAL A 192 11.60 -2.48 -16.57
C VAL A 192 10.19 -2.34 -15.99
N PHE A 193 10.08 -2.46 -14.67
CA PHE A 193 8.85 -2.17 -13.94
C PHE A 193 9.03 -0.91 -13.13
N GLU A 194 8.04 -0.04 -13.18
CA GLU A 194 8.03 1.23 -12.48
C GLU A 194 6.71 1.47 -11.80
N TRP A 195 6.76 2.12 -10.64
CA TRP A 195 5.56 2.51 -9.93
C TRP A 195 5.74 3.79 -9.14
N THR A 196 4.61 4.41 -8.82
CA THR A 196 4.46 5.59 -8.00
C THR A 196 3.13 5.54 -7.27
N THR A 197 3.07 6.19 -6.13
CA THR A 197 1.85 6.41 -5.35
C THR A 197 1.00 7.54 -5.93
N ALA A 198 1.56 8.36 -6.83
CA ALA A 198 0.82 9.42 -7.50
C ALA A 198 -0.20 8.84 -8.48
N ASP A 199 -1.41 9.39 -8.50
CA ASP A 199 -2.36 9.15 -9.59
C ASP A 199 -2.03 10.06 -10.77
N ILE A 200 -1.26 9.54 -11.73
CA ILE A 200 -0.82 10.33 -12.88
C ILE A 200 -1.97 10.63 -13.85
N SER A 201 -3.14 10.00 -13.73
CA SER A 201 -4.31 10.30 -14.57
C SER A 201 -4.89 11.69 -14.29
N THR A 202 -4.66 12.20 -13.08
CA THR A 202 -5.14 13.52 -12.62
C THR A 202 -4.14 14.65 -12.87
N LEU A 203 -2.90 14.32 -13.24
CA LEU A 203 -1.83 15.28 -13.41
C LEU A 203 -1.80 15.89 -14.82
N SER A 204 -1.40 17.15 -14.93
CA SER A 204 -1.19 17.78 -16.23
C SER A 204 0.08 17.27 -16.92
N PRO A 205 0.10 17.15 -18.26
CA PRO A 205 1.33 16.87 -18.99
C PRO A 205 2.45 17.85 -18.62
N GLY A 206 3.66 17.34 -18.40
CA GLY A 206 4.82 18.05 -17.89
C GLY A 206 5.04 17.95 -16.38
N ALA A 207 4.04 17.49 -15.61
CA ALA A 207 4.17 17.31 -14.17
C ALA A 207 5.29 16.32 -13.82
N LYS A 208 6.12 16.68 -12.83
CA LYS A 208 7.20 15.85 -12.30
C LYS A 208 6.65 14.83 -11.31
N VAL A 209 7.05 13.58 -11.43
CA VAL A 209 6.57 12.47 -10.61
C VAL A 209 7.75 11.62 -10.14
N PRO A 210 7.92 11.40 -8.83
CA PRO A 210 8.88 10.45 -8.30
C PRO A 210 8.41 9.03 -8.62
N VAL A 211 9.32 8.25 -9.19
CA VAL A 211 9.05 6.88 -9.62
C VAL A 211 10.12 5.96 -9.08
N ILE A 212 9.68 4.80 -8.58
CA ILE A 212 10.57 3.69 -8.27
C ILE A 212 10.69 2.84 -9.53
N ARG A 213 11.93 2.53 -9.90
CA ARG A 213 12.25 1.67 -11.04
C ARG A 213 12.94 0.42 -10.57
N TYR A 214 12.39 -0.73 -10.94
CA TYR A 214 12.96 -2.04 -10.76
C TYR A 214 13.40 -2.65 -12.09
N ARG A 215 14.63 -3.17 -12.10
CA ARG A 215 15.20 -3.96 -13.21
C ARG A 215 15.52 -5.36 -12.70
N PRO A 216 14.93 -6.43 -13.25
CA PRO A 216 15.21 -7.79 -12.82
C PRO A 216 16.59 -8.28 -13.29
N GLU A 217 17.12 -7.73 -14.39
CA GLU A 217 18.31 -8.25 -15.05
C GLU A 217 19.18 -7.18 -15.71
N GLY A 218 20.48 -7.48 -15.88
CA GLY A 218 21.48 -6.61 -16.51
C GLY A 218 22.39 -5.85 -15.54
N ASN A 219 23.28 -5.02 -16.11
CA ASN A 219 24.33 -4.30 -15.37
C ASN A 219 23.78 -3.29 -14.34
N PHE A 220 22.48 -2.99 -14.40
CA PHE A 220 21.77 -2.09 -13.50
C PHE A 220 20.55 -2.78 -12.88
N ALA A 221 20.61 -4.11 -12.68
CA ALA A 221 19.58 -4.84 -11.95
C ALA A 221 19.45 -4.32 -10.52
N GLY A 222 18.22 -4.30 -10.00
CA GLY A 222 17.88 -3.74 -8.69
C GLY A 222 16.99 -2.50 -8.80
N TYR A 223 17.00 -1.69 -7.73
CA TYR A 223 16.07 -0.58 -7.52
C TYR A 223 16.75 0.79 -7.68
N SER A 224 16.08 1.70 -8.38
CA SER A 224 16.51 3.08 -8.59
C SER A 224 15.35 4.07 -8.44
N VAL A 225 15.66 5.30 -8.03
CA VAL A 225 14.70 6.41 -7.91
C VAL A 225 14.88 7.33 -9.11
N TRP A 226 13.77 7.68 -9.74
CA TRP A 226 13.74 8.55 -10.92
C TRP A 226 12.76 9.70 -10.71
N GLU A 227 13.08 10.84 -11.30
CA GLU A 227 12.11 11.91 -11.56
C GLU A 227 11.63 11.70 -13.00
N GLU A 228 10.39 11.28 -13.17
CA GLU A 228 9.75 11.14 -14.47
C GLU A 228 8.77 12.29 -14.72
N HIS A 229 8.32 12.42 -15.96
CA HIS A 229 7.32 13.43 -16.33
C HIS A 229 6.08 12.77 -16.91
N VAL A 230 4.92 13.35 -16.60
CA VAL A 230 3.65 12.98 -17.23
C VAL A 230 3.64 13.50 -18.65
N SER A 231 3.21 12.68 -19.61
CA SER A 231 3.02 13.05 -21.01
C SER A 231 1.70 12.48 -21.52
N LEU A 232 1.27 12.87 -22.71
CA LEU A 232 0.12 12.23 -23.36
C LEU A 232 0.59 11.05 -24.20
N SER A 233 -0.18 9.96 -24.18
CA SER A 233 0.06 8.85 -25.10
C SER A 233 -0.05 9.32 -26.54
N GLN A 234 0.90 8.91 -27.39
CA GLN A 234 0.96 9.33 -28.80
C GLN A 234 -0.17 8.74 -29.65
N THR A 235 -0.84 7.70 -29.17
CA THR A 235 -1.81 6.93 -29.94
C THR A 235 -3.17 6.82 -29.27
N LYS A 236 -3.31 7.29 -28.02
CA LYS A 236 -4.52 7.12 -27.19
C LYS A 236 -4.69 8.33 -26.26
N ASP A 237 -5.92 8.61 -25.83
CA ASP A 237 -6.22 9.76 -24.97
C ASP A 237 -6.07 9.42 -23.47
N TYR A 238 -4.84 9.18 -23.02
CA TYR A 238 -4.51 9.07 -21.60
C TYR A 238 -3.07 9.49 -21.29
N ASN A 239 -2.84 9.85 -20.03
CA ASN A 239 -1.53 10.23 -19.51
C ASN A 239 -0.59 9.03 -19.43
N VAL A 240 0.67 9.18 -19.79
CA VAL A 240 1.71 8.14 -19.65
C VAL A 240 2.89 8.70 -18.87
N LEU A 241 3.65 7.81 -18.24
CA LEU A 241 4.97 8.19 -17.75
C LEU A 241 5.92 8.31 -18.94
N GLN A 242 6.86 9.25 -18.88
CA GLN A 242 7.98 9.35 -19.82
C GLN A 242 9.29 9.34 -19.05
N VAL A 243 10.25 8.53 -19.54
CA VAL A 243 11.56 8.35 -18.89
C VAL A 243 12.22 9.71 -18.70
N GLY A 244 12.38 10.09 -17.44
CA GLY A 244 13.08 11.31 -17.05
C GLY A 244 14.50 11.03 -16.57
N SER A 245 14.91 11.67 -15.48
CA SER A 245 16.28 11.64 -15.00
C SER A 245 16.43 10.79 -13.74
N LYS A 246 17.51 10.00 -13.69
CA LYS A 246 17.84 9.17 -12.53
C LYS A 246 18.33 10.08 -11.40
N GLN A 247 17.68 9.98 -10.25
CA GLN A 247 18.03 10.77 -9.07
C GLN A 247 18.94 9.98 -8.13
N TYR A 248 18.72 8.66 -8.04
CA TYR A 248 19.50 7.79 -7.16
C TYR A 248 19.49 6.33 -7.63
N SER A 249 20.57 5.59 -7.35
CA SER A 249 20.65 4.13 -7.55
C SER A 249 21.38 3.47 -6.39
N ALA A 250 20.91 2.28 -5.96
CA ALA A 250 21.71 1.42 -5.08
C ALA A 250 21.80 0.01 -5.68
N THR A 251 22.83 -0.70 -5.26
CA THR A 251 23.07 -2.11 -5.59
C THR A 251 22.21 -3.04 -4.71
N SER A 252 22.17 -4.30 -5.09
CA SER A 252 21.08 -5.28 -4.94
C SER A 252 20.64 -5.73 -3.53
N SER A 253 21.13 -5.18 -2.42
CA SER A 253 20.86 -5.77 -1.09
C SER A 253 20.18 -4.88 -0.04
N GLN A 254 19.67 -3.70 -0.38
CA GLN A 254 19.05 -2.84 0.64
C GLN A 254 17.52 -2.97 0.68
N GLN A 255 17.04 -3.79 1.63
CA GLN A 255 15.65 -3.88 2.11
C GLN A 255 15.01 -2.50 2.41
N GLU A 256 15.83 -1.46 2.60
CA GLU A 256 15.41 -0.07 2.84
C GLU A 256 14.54 0.54 1.72
N LYS A 257 14.51 -0.07 0.52
CA LYS A 257 13.79 0.43 -0.67
C LYS A 257 12.44 -0.22 -0.94
N GLN A 258 12.00 -1.09 -0.02
CA GLN A 258 10.69 -1.73 -0.08
C GLN A 258 9.60 -0.86 0.59
N ASP A 259 10.04 0.23 1.22
CA ASP A 259 9.20 1.18 1.94
C ASP A 259 9.10 2.49 1.14
N ILE A 260 7.88 2.77 0.68
CA ILE A 260 7.53 3.96 -0.10
C ILE A 260 7.86 5.26 0.65
N ASP A 261 7.75 5.26 1.98
CA ASP A 261 7.99 6.44 2.82
C ASP A 261 9.50 6.78 2.86
N LYS A 262 10.36 5.76 2.89
CA LYS A 262 11.82 5.94 2.78
C LYS A 262 12.25 6.40 1.39
N MET A 263 11.56 5.96 0.34
CA MET A 263 11.83 6.37 -1.04
C MET A 263 11.49 7.85 -1.29
N ILE A 264 10.37 8.33 -0.73
CA ILE A 264 10.00 9.75 -0.77
C ILE A 264 11.01 10.58 0.02
N ALA A 265 11.50 10.08 1.16
CA ALA A 265 12.56 10.77 1.90
C ALA A 265 13.85 10.90 1.08
N ILE A 266 14.28 9.84 0.38
CA ILE A 266 15.45 9.89 -0.52
C ILE A 266 15.21 10.88 -1.68
N TYR A 267 14.03 10.87 -2.29
CA TYR A 267 13.68 11.82 -3.34
C TYR A 267 13.73 13.26 -2.81
N ASN A 268 13.10 13.52 -1.66
CA ASN A 268 13.02 14.83 -1.05
C ASN A 268 14.40 15.39 -0.66
N GLN A 269 15.34 14.53 -0.28
CA GLN A 269 16.72 14.91 0.01
C GLN A 269 17.51 15.32 -1.24
N ASN A 270 17.24 14.71 -2.41
CA ASN A 270 18.04 14.91 -3.61
C ASN A 270 17.42 15.91 -4.62
N CYS A 271 16.10 16.10 -4.59
CA CYS A 271 15.36 16.77 -5.66
C CYS A 271 14.46 17.92 -5.16
N GLY A 272 14.38 18.16 -3.84
CA GLY A 272 13.47 19.13 -3.22
C GLY A 272 12.14 18.50 -2.78
N THR A 273 11.26 19.28 -2.12
CA THR A 273 10.02 18.79 -1.52
C THR A 273 9.00 18.32 -2.58
N TYR A 274 8.82 17.01 -2.69
CA TYR A 274 7.57 16.44 -3.18
C TYR A 274 6.51 16.62 -2.07
N PRO A 275 5.31 17.15 -2.38
CA PRO A 275 4.28 17.31 -1.36
C PRO A 275 4.00 15.95 -0.71
N PRO A 276 3.73 15.90 0.62
CA PRO A 276 3.37 14.67 1.29
C PRO A 276 2.17 14.05 0.56
N LEU A 277 2.25 12.74 0.35
CA LEU A 277 1.18 11.96 -0.24
C LEU A 277 -0.04 12.09 0.68
N ASN A 278 -1.09 12.72 0.15
CA ASN A 278 -2.42 12.76 0.77
C ASN A 278 -3.15 11.44 0.63
#